data_AF-A0A9P0M5F8-F1
#
_entry.id   AF-A0A9P0M5F8-F1
#
_cell.length_a   1.000
_cell.length_b   1.000
_cell.length_c   1.000
_cell.angle_alpha   90.00
_cell.angle_beta   90.00
_cell.angle_gamma   90.00
#
_symmetry.space_group_name_H-M   'P 1'
#
loop_
_entity.id
_entity.type
_entity.pdbx_description
1 polymer ?
#
loop_
_entity_poly.entity_id
_entity_poly.type
_entity_poly.pdbx_seq_one_letter_code
_entity_poly.pdbx_strand_id
1 'polypeptide(L)'
;MYRTIFVEEFNISFFKPEKDLCDICHAYENSSEEEKLKIEEEYRLHKENRLKARESKDRDKKKATESSSFVAAAFDLQKALPVPKSEVGLAYYKLKLQTYNFSIYNLANNNGVCFM
;
A
#
# COMPACT_ATOMS: atom_id res chain seq x y z
N MET A 1 -21.54 -15.86 16.59
CA MET A 1 -22.80 -15.74 17.35
C MET A 1 -23.30 -14.29 17.35
N TYR A 2 -22.64 -13.32 18.00
CA TYR A 2 -23.10 -11.92 18.00
C TYR A 2 -23.24 -11.30 16.59
N ARG A 3 -22.22 -11.42 15.74
CA ARG A 3 -22.27 -10.90 14.36
C ARG A 3 -23.40 -11.51 13.51
N THR A 4 -23.72 -12.78 13.74
CA THR A 4 -24.75 -13.53 12.99
C THR A 4 -26.14 -12.99 13.29
N ILE A 5 -26.48 -12.83 14.58
CA ILE A 5 -27.78 -12.30 15.02
C ILE A 5 -28.02 -10.89 14.46
N PHE A 6 -27.04 -9.98 14.59
CA PHE A 6 -27.19 -8.60 14.12
C PHE A 6 -27.32 -8.48 12.59
N VAL A 7 -26.57 -9.29 11.84
CA VAL A 7 -26.61 -9.24 10.37
C VAL A 7 -27.85 -9.95 9.82
N GLU A 8 -28.22 -11.11 10.36
CA GLU A 8 -29.29 -11.96 9.79
C GLU A 8 -30.68 -11.61 10.34
N GLU A 9 -30.82 -11.23 11.61
CA GLU A 9 -32.12 -10.95 12.22
C GLU A 9 -32.49 -9.46 12.20
N PHE A 10 -31.49 -8.57 12.27
CA PHE A 10 -31.71 -7.11 12.35
C PHE A 10 -31.23 -6.34 11.10
N ASN A 11 -30.57 -7.01 10.14
CA ASN A 11 -29.94 -6.39 8.97
C ASN A 11 -28.99 -5.22 9.32
N ILE A 12 -28.29 -5.35 10.45
CA ILE A 12 -27.32 -4.37 10.93
C ILE A 12 -25.93 -4.88 10.56
N SER A 13 -25.27 -4.19 9.64
CA SER A 13 -23.88 -4.45 9.30
C SER A 13 -22.93 -3.63 10.18
N PHE A 14 -21.79 -4.23 10.56
CA PHE A 14 -20.72 -3.52 11.24
C PHE A 14 -19.80 -2.90 10.19
N PHE A 15 -19.53 -1.60 10.32
CA PHE A 15 -18.52 -0.94 9.49
C PHE A 15 -17.18 -1.64 9.69
N LYS A 16 -16.59 -2.10 8.59
CA LYS A 16 -15.25 -2.66 8.59
C LYS A 16 -14.34 -1.58 8.04
N PRO A 17 -13.45 -1.00 8.86
CA PRO A 17 -12.46 -0.05 8.35
C PRO A 17 -11.68 -0.68 7.20
N GLU A 18 -11.66 0.01 6.06
CA GLU A 18 -10.79 -0.37 4.96
C GLU A 18 -9.34 -0.15 5.36
N LYS A 19 -8.47 -1.06 4.93
CA LYS A 19 -7.02 -0.93 5.11
C LYS A 19 -6.46 -0.26 3.87
N ASP A 20 -5.37 0.50 4.05
CA ASP A 20 -4.60 1.11 2.96
C ASP A 20 -5.39 2.13 2.12
N LEU A 21 -6.28 2.89 2.77
CA LEU A 21 -6.92 4.06 2.17
C LEU A 21 -5.88 5.16 1.90
N CYS A 22 -6.03 5.85 0.77
CA CYS A 22 -5.23 7.03 0.50
C CYS A 22 -5.77 8.21 1.31
N ASP A 23 -4.96 8.79 2.19
CA ASP A 23 -5.36 9.89 3.07
C ASP A 23 -5.95 11.08 2.30
N ILE A 24 -5.36 11.45 1.14
CA ILE A 24 -5.83 12.57 0.31
C ILE A 24 -7.19 12.25 -0.31
N CYS A 25 -7.37 11.06 -0.87
CA CYS A 25 -8.65 10.66 -1.47
C CYS A 25 -9.75 10.55 -0.40
N HIS A 26 -9.40 9.97 0.74
CA HIS A 26 -10.33 9.75 1.84
C HIS A 26 -10.75 11.07 2.50
N ALA A 27 -9.80 11.99 2.73
CA ALA A 27 -10.07 13.33 3.22
C ALA A 27 -11.00 14.08 2.26
N TYR A 28 -10.70 14.08 0.96
CA TYR A 28 -11.53 14.74 -0.04
C TYR A 28 -12.97 14.21 -0.09
N GLU A 29 -13.14 12.89 -0.03
CA GLU A 29 -14.46 12.24 -0.05
C GLU A 29 -15.32 12.60 1.18
N ASN A 30 -14.68 12.78 2.34
CA ASN A 30 -15.36 13.04 3.61
C ASN A 30 -15.40 14.53 4.00
N SER A 31 -14.87 15.42 3.17
CA SER A 31 -14.96 16.87 3.37
C SER A 31 -16.33 17.44 3.01
N SER A 32 -16.69 18.56 3.64
CA SER A 32 -17.86 19.36 3.23
C SER A 32 -17.64 20.00 1.84
N GLU A 33 -18.70 20.45 1.18
CA GLU A 33 -18.58 21.08 -0.15
C GLU A 33 -17.68 22.34 -0.14
N GLU A 34 -17.72 23.13 0.94
CA GLU A 34 -16.85 24.29 1.12
C GLU A 34 -15.38 23.92 1.27
N GLU A 35 -15.08 22.80 1.93
CA GLU A 35 -13.74 22.29 2.09
C GLU A 35 -13.24 21.66 0.80
N LYS A 36 -14.07 20.87 0.11
CA LYS A 36 -13.75 20.29 -1.21
C LYS A 36 -13.31 21.35 -2.19
N LEU A 37 -14.00 22.49 -2.27
CA LEU A 37 -13.60 23.61 -3.13
C LEU A 37 -12.18 24.12 -2.83
N LYS A 38 -11.73 24.04 -1.57
CA LYS A 38 -10.38 24.46 -1.16
C LYS A 38 -9.31 23.43 -1.51
N ILE A 39 -9.64 22.14 -1.43
CA ILE A 39 -8.70 21.02 -1.68
C ILE A 39 -8.85 20.38 -3.07
N GLU A 40 -9.77 20.87 -3.90
CA GLU A 40 -10.09 20.36 -5.25
C GLU A 40 -8.85 20.25 -6.13
N GLU A 41 -8.07 21.34 -6.17
CA GLU A 41 -6.89 21.39 -7.03
C GLU A 41 -5.81 20.41 -6.57
N GLU A 42 -5.61 20.25 -5.26
CA GLU A 42 -4.68 19.27 -4.70
C GLU A 42 -5.14 17.84 -5.00
N TYR A 43 -6.43 17.55 -4.82
CA TYR A 43 -7.02 16.26 -5.14
C TYR A 43 -6.92 15.94 -6.64
N ARG A 44 -7.22 16.90 -7.51
CA ARG A 44 -7.09 16.78 -8.97
C ARG A 44 -5.65 16.46 -9.37
N LEU A 45 -4.68 17.20 -8.83
CA LEU A 45 -3.26 16.98 -9.08
C LEU A 45 -2.80 15.60 -8.57
N HIS A 46 -3.24 15.20 -7.37
CA HIS A 46 -2.98 13.87 -6.82
C HIS A 46 -3.46 12.76 -7.76
N LYS A 47 -4.69 12.87 -8.29
CA LYS A 47 -5.28 11.90 -9.23
C LYS A 47 -4.52 11.87 -10.55
N GLU A 48 -4.13 13.03 -11.07
CA GLU A 48 -3.35 13.16 -12.31
C GLU A 48 -1.96 12.51 -12.15
N ASN A 49 -1.26 12.79 -11.05
CA ASN A 49 0.04 12.20 -10.76
C ASN A 49 -0.05 10.68 -10.58
N ARG A 50 -1.08 10.18 -9.91
CA ARG A 50 -1.37 8.74 -9.80
C ARG A 50 -1.54 8.09 -11.17
N LEU A 51 -2.25 8.75 -12.08
CA LEU A 51 -2.44 8.25 -13.45
C LEU A 51 -1.11 8.22 -14.20
N LYS A 52 -0.36 9.34 -14.20
CA LYS A 52 0.95 9.44 -14.85
C LYS A 52 1.94 8.38 -14.36
N ALA A 53 1.98 8.13 -13.05
CA ALA A 53 2.83 7.11 -12.45
C ALA A 53 2.47 5.71 -12.94
N ARG A 54 1.17 5.38 -13.03
CA ARG A 54 0.68 4.10 -13.57
C ARG A 54 1.03 3.93 -15.04
N GLU A 55 0.76 4.96 -15.84
CA GLU A 55 1.10 4.94 -17.27
C GLU A 55 2.60 4.77 -17.49
N SER A 56 3.44 5.46 -16.70
CA SER A 56 4.90 5.28 -16.78
C SER A 56 5.30 3.86 -16.45
N LYS A 57 4.78 3.30 -15.35
CA LYS A 57 5.04 1.91 -14.97
C LYS A 57 4.62 0.94 -16.08
N ASP A 58 3.46 1.15 -16.69
CA ASP A 58 2.96 0.29 -17.76
C ASP A 58 3.81 0.40 -19.03
N ARG A 59 4.28 1.60 -19.38
CA ARG A 59 5.24 1.80 -20.48
C ARG A 59 6.55 1.08 -20.22
N ASP A 60 7.11 1.23 -19.02
CA ASP A 60 8.38 0.59 -18.64
C ASP A 60 8.24 -0.94 -18.60
N LYS A 61 7.11 -1.44 -18.10
CA LYS A 61 6.80 -2.87 -18.13
C LYS A 61 6.76 -3.42 -19.56
N LYS A 62 6.04 -2.75 -20.47
CA LYS A 62 5.98 -3.15 -21.90
C LYS A 62 7.36 -3.16 -22.54
N LYS A 63 8.14 -2.09 -22.32
CA LYS A 63 9.51 -1.98 -22.84
C LYS A 63 10.42 -3.11 -22.33
N ALA A 64 10.28 -3.48 -21.05
CA ALA A 64 11.06 -4.57 -20.45
C ALA A 64 10.63 -5.96 -20.96
N THR A 65 9.37 -6.12 -21.38
CA THR A 65 8.91 -7.35 -22.03
C THR A 65 9.42 -7.47 -23.47
N GLU A 66 9.52 -6.36 -24.19
CA GLU A 66 9.93 -6.32 -25.61
C GLU A 66 11.46 -6.34 -25.80
N SER A 67 12.23 -5.85 -24.83
CA SER A 67 13.68 -5.65 -24.95
C SER A 67 14.45 -6.38 -23.85
N SER A 68 15.37 -7.26 -24.24
CA SER A 68 16.26 -7.98 -23.31
C SER A 68 17.35 -7.11 -22.68
N SER A 69 17.57 -5.87 -23.17
CA SER A 69 18.54 -4.93 -22.62
C SER A 69 17.96 -3.98 -21.57
N PHE A 70 16.66 -4.06 -21.29
CA PHE A 70 15.97 -3.21 -20.34
C PHE A 70 15.23 -4.03 -19.29
N VAL A 71 15.38 -3.68 -18.01
CA VAL A 71 14.70 -4.35 -16.89
C VAL A 71 13.86 -3.34 -16.13
N ALA A 72 12.57 -3.61 -16.00
CA ALA A 72 11.67 -2.91 -15.11
C ALA A 72 11.42 -3.78 -13.87
N ALA A 73 11.76 -3.26 -12.68
CA ALA A 73 11.55 -3.96 -11.43
C ALA A 73 10.85 -3.06 -10.41
N ALA A 74 9.96 -3.65 -9.62
CA ALA A 74 9.39 -3.05 -8.41
C ALA A 74 10.11 -3.65 -7.21
N PHE A 75 10.47 -2.84 -6.23
CA PHE A 75 11.09 -3.31 -5.00
C PHE A 75 10.29 -2.81 -3.80
N ASP A 76 10.28 -3.62 -2.74
CA ASP A 76 9.66 -3.30 -1.47
C ASP A 76 10.60 -3.70 -0.33
N LEU A 77 10.70 -2.85 0.68
CA LEU A 77 11.47 -3.12 1.88
C LEU A 77 10.48 -3.27 3.05
N GLN A 78 10.38 -4.48 3.58
CA GLN A 78 9.54 -4.73 4.74
C GLN A 78 10.03 -3.92 5.94
N LYS A 79 9.10 -3.54 6.82
CA LYS A 79 9.41 -3.00 8.15
C LYS A 79 10.47 -3.85 8.86
N ALA A 80 11.45 -3.19 9.48
CA ALA A 80 12.48 -3.84 10.27
C ALA A 80 11.89 -4.75 11.36
N LEU A 81 12.33 -6.00 11.38
CA LEU A 81 11.85 -7.02 12.31
C LEU A 81 12.90 -7.23 13.41
N PRO A 82 12.58 -6.98 14.69
CA PRO A 82 13.51 -7.27 15.79
C PRO A 82 13.70 -8.78 15.94
N VAL A 83 14.95 -9.20 16.14
CA VAL A 83 15.32 -10.62 16.32
C VAL A 83 16.06 -10.83 17.65
N PRO A 84 15.64 -11.80 18.49
CA PRO A 84 14.51 -12.70 18.31
C PRO A 84 13.16 -11.98 18.40
N LYS A 85 12.15 -12.51 17.69
CA LYS A 85 10.78 -12.01 17.80
C LYS A 85 10.32 -12.14 19.25
N SER A 86 9.90 -11.02 19.82
CA SER A 86 9.37 -10.96 21.19
C SER A 86 8.14 -10.08 21.22
N GLU A 87 7.16 -10.49 22.01
CA GLU A 87 5.95 -9.70 22.28
C GLU A 87 6.16 -8.72 23.45
N VAL A 88 7.32 -8.80 24.12
CA VAL A 88 7.68 -7.90 25.21
C VAL A 88 8.23 -6.60 24.64
N GLY A 89 7.52 -5.48 24.84
CA GLY A 89 7.93 -4.17 24.31
C GLY A 89 9.33 -3.71 24.75
N LEU A 90 9.78 -4.09 25.95
CA LEU A 90 11.16 -3.85 26.41
C LEU A 90 12.23 -4.51 25.53
N ALA A 91 11.91 -5.65 24.91
CA ALA A 91 12.81 -6.33 23.99
C ALA A 91 13.02 -5.51 22.71
N TYR A 92 12.01 -4.79 22.22
CA TYR A 92 12.16 -3.91 21.05
C TYR A 92 13.23 -2.82 21.27
N TYR A 93 13.32 -2.26 22.48
CA TYR A 93 14.30 -1.22 22.81
C TYR A 93 15.68 -1.79 23.17
N LYS A 94 15.73 -3.00 23.72
CA LYS A 94 16.99 -3.64 24.15
C LYS A 94 17.67 -4.42 23.02
N LEU A 95 16.90 -4.98 22.09
CA LEU A 95 17.41 -5.72 20.95
C LEU A 95 17.80 -4.75 19.84
N LYS A 96 19.10 -4.72 19.51
CA LYS A 96 19.63 -3.92 18.40
C LYS A 96 19.70 -4.69 17.08
N LEU A 97 19.50 -6.01 17.12
CA LEU A 97 19.54 -6.86 15.94
C LEU A 97 18.19 -6.78 15.21
N GLN A 98 18.24 -6.34 13.96
CA GLN A 98 17.09 -6.20 13.08
C GLN A 98 17.32 -7.01 11.81
N THR A 99 16.29 -7.72 11.38
CA THR A 99 16.23 -8.37 10.07
C THR A 99 15.45 -7.50 9.12
N TYR A 100 15.95 -7.37 7.89
CA TYR A 100 15.34 -6.60 6.84
C TYR A 100 15.01 -7.54 5.68
N ASN A 101 13.73 -7.59 5.30
CA ASN A 101 13.33 -8.35 4.11
C ASN A 101 13.21 -7.39 2.93
N PHE A 102 14.15 -7.46 2.01
CA PHE A 102 14.15 -6.69 0.77
C PHE A 102 13.66 -7.57 -0.39
N SER A 103 12.56 -7.18 -1.02
CA SER A 103 11.95 -7.93 -2.11
C SER A 103 12.10 -7.18 -3.42
N ILE A 104 12.53 -7.88 -4.47
CA ILE A 104 12.64 -7.35 -5.83
C ILE A 104 11.74 -8.20 -6.74
N TYR A 105 10.85 -7.53 -7.47
CA TYR A 105 9.92 -8.14 -8.40
C TYR A 105 10.17 -7.63 -9.82
N ASN A 106 10.56 -8.52 -10.73
CA ASN A 106 10.72 -8.21 -12.15
C ASN A 106 9.34 -8.11 -12.81
N LEU A 107 9.02 -6.93 -13.34
CA LEU A 107 7.72 -6.63 -13.94
C LEU A 107 7.52 -7.31 -15.30
N ALA A 108 8.58 -7.66 -16.03
CA ALA A 108 8.48 -8.32 -17.33
C ALA A 108 8.20 -9.82 -17.19
N ASN A 109 8.98 -10.49 -16.32
CA ASN A 109 8.98 -11.96 -16.22
C ASN A 109 8.14 -12.48 -15.04
N ASN A 110 7.57 -11.58 -14.24
CA ASN A 110 6.84 -11.90 -13.01
C ASN A 110 7.63 -12.73 -12.00
N ASN A 111 8.96 -12.60 -12.02
CA ASN A 111 9.83 -13.29 -11.07
C ASN A 111 10.11 -12.39 -9.86
N GLY A 112 9.98 -12.93 -8.65
CA GLY A 112 10.24 -12.25 -7.39
C GLY A 112 11.38 -12.91 -6.63
N VAL A 113 12.30 -12.11 -6.09
CA VAL A 113 13.40 -12.55 -5.23
C VAL A 113 13.35 -11.79 -3.92
N CYS A 114 13.51 -12.49 -2.81
CA CYS A 114 13.56 -11.90 -1.47
C CYS A 114 14.96 -12.09 -0.86
N PHE A 115 15.49 -11.03 -0.26
CA PHE A 115 16.75 -11.00 0.45
C PHE A 115 16.47 -10.70 1.92
N MET A 116 17.09 -11.47 2.82
CA MET A 116 16.97 -11.38 4.28
C MET A 116 18.33 -11.12 4.91
#